data_AF-A0AAW8AIC3-F1
#
_entry.id   AF-A0AAW8AIC3-F1
#
_cell.length_a   1.000
_cell.length_b   1.000
_cell.length_c   1.000
_cell.angle_alpha   90.00
_cell.angle_beta   90.00
_cell.angle_gamma   90.00
#
_symmetry.space_group_name_H-M   'P 1'
#
loop_
_entity.id
_entity.type
_entity.pdbx_description
1 polymer ?
#
loop_
_entity_poly.entity_id
_entity_poly.type
_entity_poly.pdbx_seq_one_letter_code
_entity_poly.pdbx_strand_id
1 'polypeptide(L)'
;VARLGPDVSKITVISSTNDRALELSAALAGGVRAGAADRAPLEALGVRVADASDYGGGLINHDLFLSNPDVQGVVKRAIARGAGV
;
A
#
# COMPACT_ATOMS: atom_id res chain seq x y z
N VAL A 1 8.26 -20.79 4.43
CA VAL A 1 8.03 -19.33 4.24
C VAL A 1 7.91 -18.68 5.60
N ALA A 2 8.67 -17.61 5.86
CA ALA A 2 8.50 -16.80 7.06
C ALA A 2 7.11 -16.16 7.03
N ARG A 3 6.42 -16.10 8.17
CA ARG A 3 5.13 -15.39 8.31
C ARG A 3 5.32 -14.29 9.32
N LEU A 4 4.63 -13.16 9.11
CA LEU A 4 4.52 -12.16 10.14
C LEU A 4 3.76 -12.74 11.34
N GLY A 5 3.98 -12.16 12.52
CA GLY A 5 3.38 -12.63 13.77
C GLY A 5 1.85 -12.66 13.77
N PRO A 6 1.22 -13.08 14.87
CA PRO A 6 -0.22 -13.32 14.95
C PRO A 6 -1.09 -12.11 14.57
N ASP A 7 -0.55 -10.90 14.67
CA ASP A 7 -1.23 -9.65 14.33
C ASP A 7 -1.16 -9.25 12.85
N VAL A 8 -0.60 -10.09 11.97
CA VAL A 8 -0.49 -9.75 10.54
C VAL A 8 -1.84 -9.43 9.90
N SER A 9 -2.91 -10.06 10.38
CA SER A 9 -4.29 -9.80 10.00
C SER A 9 -4.81 -8.42 10.44
N LYS A 10 -4.01 -7.58 11.09
CA LYS A 10 -4.33 -6.17 11.36
C LYS A 10 -3.62 -5.21 10.41
N ILE A 11 -2.63 -5.70 9.67
CA ILE A 11 -1.82 -4.90 8.76
C ILE A 11 -2.49 -4.85 7.39
N THR A 12 -2.72 -3.64 6.90
CA THR A 12 -3.15 -3.40 5.52
C THR A 12 -2.17 -2.44 4.87
N VAL A 13 -1.59 -2.85 3.73
CA VAL A 13 -0.71 -2.02 2.92
C VAL A 13 -1.52 -1.50 1.74
N ILE A 14 -1.51 -0.19 1.53
CA ILE A 14 -2.03 0.43 0.32
C ILE A 14 -0.84 0.56 -0.63
N SER A 15 -0.91 -0.10 -1.78
CA SER A 15 0.17 -0.09 -2.77
C SER A 15 -0.13 0.87 -3.92
N SER A 16 0.93 1.49 -4.44
CA SER A 16 0.91 2.22 -5.70
C SER A 16 2.24 1.96 -6.39
N THR A 17 2.28 0.97 -7.28
CA THR A 17 3.52 0.52 -7.94
C THR A 17 4.08 1.58 -8.89
N ASN A 18 3.26 2.55 -9.29
CA ASN A 18 3.63 3.68 -10.15
C ASN A 18 4.00 4.96 -9.36
N ASP A 19 4.25 4.85 -8.05
CA ASP A 19 4.60 5.99 -7.20
C ASP A 19 6.11 6.30 -7.24
N ARG A 20 6.47 7.41 -7.91
CA ARG A 20 7.85 7.90 -8.03
C ARG A 20 8.48 8.32 -6.70
N ALA A 21 7.70 8.75 -5.72
CA ALA A 21 8.24 9.12 -4.41
C ALA A 21 8.68 7.87 -3.63
N LEU A 22 7.91 6.77 -3.73
CA LEU A 22 8.30 5.49 -3.14
C LEU A 22 9.53 4.88 -3.82
N GLU A 23 9.65 5.02 -5.14
CA GLU A 23 10.83 4.60 -5.90
C GLU A 23 12.09 5.37 -5.47
N LEU A 24 12.02 6.71 -5.42
CA LEU A 24 13.13 7.54 -4.96
C LEU A 24 13.50 7.24 -3.50
N SER A 25 12.49 7.05 -2.65
CA SER A 25 12.66 6.70 -1.24
C SER A 25 13.30 5.32 -1.04
N ALA A 26 13.01 4.36 -1.93
CA ALA A 26 13.63 3.04 -1.95
C ALA A 26 15.12 3.12 -2.29
N ALA A 27 15.46 3.90 -3.33
CA ALA A 27 16.83 4.13 -3.76
C ALA A 27 17.70 4.75 -2.64
N LEU A 28 17.16 5.71 -1.89
CA LEU A 28 17.86 6.34 -0.77
C LEU A 28 18.03 5.41 0.44
N ALA A 29 17.06 4.54 0.70
CA ALA A 29 17.07 3.65 1.87
C ALA A 29 17.77 2.30 1.63
N GLY A 30 18.16 1.99 0.40
CA GLY A 30 18.83 0.72 0.06
C GLY A 30 17.93 -0.51 0.20
N GLY A 31 16.63 -0.37 -0.09
CA GLY A 31 15.67 -1.47 0.05
C GLY A 31 14.31 -1.15 -0.58
N VAL A 32 13.38 -2.09 -0.50
CA VAL A 32 12.05 -1.95 -1.11
C VAL A 32 11.07 -1.35 -0.11
N ARG A 33 10.25 -0.39 -0.54
CA ARG A 33 9.15 0.14 0.26
C ARG A 33 7.93 -0.76 0.14
N ALA A 34 7.30 -1.12 1.25
CA ALA A 34 6.13 -2.00 1.25
C ALA A 34 5.01 -1.51 0.32
N GLY A 35 4.80 -0.19 0.21
CA GLY A 35 3.80 0.39 -0.70
C GLY A 35 4.15 0.30 -2.19
N ALA A 36 5.40 -0.02 -2.54
CA ALA A 36 5.87 -0.21 -3.92
C ALA A 36 6.35 -1.65 -4.18
N ALA A 37 6.21 -2.54 -3.19
CA ALA A 37 6.59 -3.94 -3.33
C ALA A 37 5.52 -4.71 -4.10
N ASP A 38 5.94 -5.77 -4.79
CA ASP A 38 5.00 -6.71 -5.41
C ASP A 38 4.01 -7.25 -4.35
N ARG A 39 2.76 -7.39 -4.80
CA ARG A 39 1.66 -7.87 -3.95
C ARG A 39 1.90 -9.27 -3.41
N ALA A 40 2.39 -10.17 -4.25
CA ALA A 40 2.50 -11.60 -3.91
C ALA A 40 3.42 -11.87 -2.69
N PRO A 41 4.62 -11.27 -2.58
CA PRO A 41 5.44 -11.37 -1.37
C PRO A 41 4.73 -10.91 -0.09
N LEU A 42 3.95 -9.81 -0.13
CA LEU A 42 3.24 -9.29 1.04
C LEU A 42 2.08 -10.19 1.46
N GLU A 43 1.31 -10.68 0.49
CA GLU A 43 0.22 -11.61 0.75
C GLU A 43 0.72 -12.96 1.30
N ALA A 44 1.89 -13.43 0.83
CA ALA A 44 2.53 -14.63 1.37
C ALA A 44 2.90 -14.49 2.85
N LEU A 45 3.19 -13.27 3.32
CA LEU A 45 3.41 -12.97 4.74
C LEU A 45 2.10 -12.94 5.56
N GLY A 46 0.94 -12.88 4.90
CA GLY A 46 -0.38 -12.76 5.51
C GLY A 46 -0.93 -11.32 5.54
N VAL A 47 -0.26 -10.38 4.88
CA VAL A 47 -0.65 -8.95 4.84
C VAL A 47 -1.78 -8.75 3.85
N ARG A 48 -2.75 -7.90 4.18
CA ARG A 48 -3.75 -7.44 3.22
C ARG A 48 -3.16 -6.34 2.34
N VAL A 49 -3.29 -6.48 1.03
CA VAL A 49 -2.86 -5.45 0.08
C VAL A 49 -4.07 -4.83 -0.61
N ALA A 50 -4.14 -3.51 -0.61
CA ALA A 50 -5.13 -2.73 -1.36
C ALA A 50 -4.40 -1.96 -2.47
N ASP A 51 -4.61 -2.36 -3.72
CA ASP A 51 -3.96 -1.72 -4.88
C ASP A 51 -4.68 -0.43 -5.28
N ALA A 52 -3.93 0.66 -5.35
CA ALA A 52 -4.37 1.97 -5.77
C ALA A 52 -3.61 2.50 -7.00
N SER A 53 -2.84 1.64 -7.69
CA SER A 53 -1.95 2.04 -8.79
C SER A 53 -2.69 2.68 -9.97
N ASP A 54 -3.95 2.29 -10.21
CA ASP A 54 -4.79 2.82 -11.28
C ASP A 54 -5.40 4.21 -10.98
N TYR A 55 -5.29 4.69 -9.74
CA TYR A 55 -5.85 5.98 -9.32
C TYR A 55 -4.82 7.12 -9.35
N GLY A 56 -3.60 6.85 -9.84
CA GLY A 56 -2.49 7.80 -9.91
C GLY A 56 -2.29 8.42 -11.29
N GLY A 57 -2.58 9.72 -11.43
CA GLY A 57 -2.40 10.48 -12.68
C GLY A 57 -1.39 11.63 -12.61
N GLY A 58 -0.67 11.82 -11.50
CA GLY A 58 0.17 12.99 -11.24
C GLY A 58 1.66 12.68 -11.08
N LEU A 59 2.52 13.61 -11.51
CA LEU A 59 3.99 13.44 -11.58
C LEU A 59 4.68 13.11 -10.24
N ILE A 60 4.01 13.37 -9.10
CA ILE A 60 4.52 13.07 -7.75
C ILE A 60 3.55 12.21 -6.91
N ASN A 61 2.30 11.92 -7.35
CA ASN A 61 1.28 11.03 -6.73
C ASN A 61 1.08 11.03 -5.18
N HIS A 62 1.77 11.88 -4.42
CA HIS A 62 1.95 11.76 -2.96
C HIS A 62 0.92 12.56 -2.15
N ASP A 63 -0.02 13.23 -2.79
CA ASP A 63 -1.14 13.89 -2.13
C ASP A 63 -2.48 13.22 -2.46
N LEU A 64 -2.51 12.18 -3.31
CA LEU A 64 -3.75 11.56 -3.76
C LEU A 64 -4.61 11.00 -2.62
N PHE A 65 -3.99 10.48 -1.56
CA PHE A 65 -4.73 10.06 -0.37
C PHE A 65 -5.37 11.24 0.40
N LEU A 66 -4.89 12.47 0.19
CA LEU A 66 -5.45 13.71 0.75
C LEU A 66 -6.43 14.41 -0.21
N SER A 67 -6.23 14.29 -1.54
CA SER A 67 -6.95 15.09 -2.54
C SER A 67 -7.82 14.30 -3.52
N ASN A 68 -7.59 12.99 -3.69
CA ASN A 68 -8.34 12.13 -4.61
C ASN A 68 -9.46 11.34 -3.89
N PRO A 69 -10.75 11.61 -4.18
CA PRO A 69 -11.88 10.94 -3.53
C PRO A 69 -11.91 9.41 -3.72
N ASP A 70 -11.42 8.92 -4.86
CA ASP A 70 -11.42 7.49 -5.15
C ASP A 70 -10.36 6.75 -4.33
N VAL A 71 -9.17 7.35 -4.20
CA VAL A 71 -8.11 6.86 -3.30
C VAL A 71 -8.57 6.89 -1.85
N GLN A 72 -9.21 7.97 -1.42
CA GLN A 72 -9.85 8.04 -0.10
C GLN A 72 -10.89 6.93 0.10
N GLY A 73 -11.66 6.60 -0.95
CA GLY A 73 -12.59 5.47 -0.95
C GLY A 73 -11.91 4.13 -0.74
N VAL A 74 -10.77 3.88 -1.41
CA VAL A 74 -9.94 2.68 -1.22
C VAL A 74 -9.44 2.60 0.23
N VAL A 75 -8.91 3.70 0.77
CA VAL A 75 -8.43 3.78 2.16
C VAL A 75 -9.56 3.51 3.15
N LYS A 76 -10.73 4.15 2.97
CA LYS A 76 -11.90 3.96 3.83
C LYS A 76 -12.36 2.50 3.86
N ARG A 77 -12.41 1.83 2.70
CA ARG A 77 -12.75 0.39 2.62
C ARG A 77 -11.69 -0.50 3.28
N ALA A 78 -10.41 -0.15 3.13
CA ALA A 78 -9.31 -0.88 3.77
C ALA A 78 -9.40 -0.79 5.31
N ILE A 79 -9.72 0.39 5.85
CA ILE A 79 -9.95 0.62 7.29
C ILE A 79 -11.17 -0.18 7.77
N ALA A 80 -12.32 -0.09 7.08
CA ALA A 80 -13.54 -0.81 7.46
C ALA A 80 -13.31 -2.34 7.55
N ARG A 81 -12.67 -2.91 6.52
CA ARG A 81 -12.29 -4.35 6.51
C ARG A 81 -11.34 -4.74 7.64
N GLY A 82 -10.44 -3.84 8.05
CA GLY A 82 -9.55 -4.07 9.19
C GLY A 82 -10.25 -3.97 10.55
N ALA A 83 -11.31 -3.15 10.64
CA ALA A 83 -12.14 -2.98 11.83
C ALA A 83 -13.25 -4.03 11.98
N GLY A 84 -13.48 -4.86 10.96
CA GLY A 84 -14.50 -5.92 10.98
C GLY A 84 -15.94 -5.41 10.81
N VAL A 85 -16.12 -4.25 10.19
CA VAL A 85 -17.42 -3.61 9.89
C VAL A 85 -17.70 -3.51 8.39
#